data_AF-A0A177MCM8-F1
#
_entry.id   AF-A0A177MCM8-F1
#
_cell.length_a   1.000
_cell.length_b   1.000
_cell.length_c   1.000
_cell.angle_alpha   90.00
_cell.angle_beta   90.00
_cell.angle_gamma   90.00
#
_symmetry.space_group_name_H-M   'P 1'
#
loop_
_entity.id
_entity.type
_entity.pdbx_description
1 polymer ?
#
loop_
_entity_poly.entity_id
_entity_poly.type
_entity_poly.pdbx_seq_one_letter_code
_entity_poly.pdbx_strand_id
1 'polypeptide(L)'
;MKTSRFSDSQILAILKQAEAGTPVPEICREHGVSSATFYKWRSKYGGMDASLMARLKELEDENRRLKKMYAEERLKAEIIKEALEKKA
;
A
#
# COMPACT_ATOMS: atom_id res chain seq x y z
N MET A 1 7.83 -1.95 10.79
CA MET A 1 7.86 -0.49 11.10
C MET A 1 6.63 -0.20 11.94
N LYS A 2 6.74 0.59 13.03
CA LYS A 2 5.52 1.15 13.65
C LYS A 2 4.73 1.89 12.56
N THR A 3 3.40 1.85 12.64
CA THR A 3 2.52 2.56 11.71
C THR A 3 2.94 4.03 11.65
N SER A 4 3.25 4.51 10.45
CA SER A 4 3.62 5.90 10.22
C SER A 4 2.41 6.79 10.52
N ARG A 5 2.64 7.96 11.12
CA ARG A 5 1.60 9.00 11.28
C ARG A 5 1.26 9.67 9.95
N PHE A 6 2.09 9.46 8.93
CA PHE A 6 1.91 9.93 7.56
C PHE A 6 1.39 8.81 6.67
N SER A 7 0.44 9.12 5.80
CA SER A 7 0.05 8.23 4.71
C SER A 7 1.18 8.07 3.70
N ASP A 8 1.15 7.01 2.90
CA ASP A 8 2.13 6.81 1.84
C ASP A 8 2.13 7.97 0.82
N SER A 9 0.95 8.55 0.52
CA SER A 9 0.83 9.73 -0.34
C SER A 9 1.50 10.98 0.25
N GLN A 10 1.40 11.19 1.56
CA GLN A 10 2.09 12.29 2.24
C GLN A 10 3.60 12.07 2.24
N ILE A 11 4.05 10.85 2.49
CA ILE A 11 5.48 10.49 2.46
C ILE A 11 6.07 10.80 1.07
N LEU A 12 5.38 10.45 -0.01
CA LEU A 12 5.84 10.73 -1.37
C LEU A 12 5.89 12.22 -1.68
N ALA A 13 4.87 12.99 -1.25
CA ALA A 13 4.88 14.43 -1.42
C ALA A 13 6.10 15.07 -0.73
N ILE A 14 6.44 14.59 0.47
CA ILE A 14 7.63 15.01 1.21
C ILE A 14 8.92 14.62 0.47
N LEU A 15 9.01 13.40 -0.05
CA LEU A 15 10.19 12.96 -0.83
C LEU A 15 10.38 13.78 -2.11
N LYS A 16 9.29 14.17 -2.78
CA LYS A 16 9.32 15.03 -3.97
C LYS A 16 9.87 16.43 -3.69
N GLN A 17 9.71 16.97 -2.49
CA GLN A 17 10.35 18.25 -2.13
C GLN A 17 11.88 18.14 -2.23
N ALA A 18 12.45 17.01 -1.81
CA ALA A 18 13.89 16.78 -1.94
C ALA A 18 14.33 16.58 -3.39
N GLU A 19 13.51 15.91 -4.21
CA GLU A 19 13.75 15.77 -5.66
C GLU A 19 13.66 17.12 -6.39
N ALA A 20 12.82 18.04 -5.91
CA ALA A 20 12.72 19.41 -6.39
C ALA A 20 13.85 20.33 -5.89
N GLY A 21 14.75 19.83 -5.05
CA GLY A 21 15.96 20.53 -4.60
C GLY A 21 15.89 21.12 -3.18
N THR A 22 14.80 20.94 -2.43
CA THR A 22 14.73 21.39 -1.03
C THR A 22 15.71 20.58 -0.16
N PRO A 23 16.57 21.21 0.65
CA PRO A 23 17.50 20.49 1.52
C PRO A 23 16.78 19.60 2.54
N VAL A 24 17.22 18.34 2.66
CA VAL A 24 16.64 17.35 3.59
C VAL A 24 16.52 17.86 5.05
N PRO A 25 17.50 18.59 5.63
CA PRO A 25 17.35 19.13 6.98
C PRO A 25 16.16 20.09 7.14
N GLU A 26 15.85 20.87 6.10
CA GLU A 26 14.73 21.81 6.10
C GLU A 26 13.40 21.05 6.03
N ILE A 27 13.29 20.06 5.14
CA ILE A 27 12.12 19.17 5.04
C ILE A 27 11.88 18.46 6.38
N CYS A 28 12.95 17.96 7.01
CA CYS A 28 12.87 17.30 8.32
C CYS A 28 12.29 18.23 9.40
N ARG A 29 12.72 19.49 9.40
CA ARG A 29 12.22 20.51 10.34
C ARG A 29 10.76 20.89 10.05
N GLU A 30 10.41 21.10 8.79
CA GLU A 30 9.05 21.47 8.35
C GLU A 30 8.01 20.40 8.72
N HIS A 31 8.32 19.13 8.44
CA HIS A 31 7.38 18.02 8.66
C HIS A 31 7.52 17.37 10.04
N GLY A 32 8.46 17.83 10.88
CA GLY A 32 8.72 17.25 12.20
C GLY A 32 9.18 15.80 12.14
N VAL A 33 10.01 15.45 11.15
CA VAL A 33 10.51 14.09 10.92
C VAL A 33 12.02 14.05 11.10
N SER A 34 12.54 12.97 11.68
CA SER A 34 13.99 12.78 11.77
C SER A 34 14.59 12.50 10.39
N SER A 35 15.85 12.89 10.16
CA SER A 35 16.56 12.54 8.92
C SER A 35 16.66 11.03 8.72
N ALA A 36 16.80 10.26 9.80
CA ALA A 36 16.78 8.79 9.73
C ALA A 36 15.43 8.26 9.20
N THR A 37 14.31 8.85 9.62
CA THR A 37 12.98 8.52 9.08
C THR A 37 12.88 8.88 7.61
N PHE A 38 13.33 10.08 7.23
CA PHE A 38 13.32 10.53 5.85
C PHE A 38 14.08 9.57 4.92
N TYR A 39 15.30 9.17 5.28
CA TYR A 39 16.07 8.24 4.46
C TYR A 39 15.49 6.82 4.43
N LYS A 40 14.83 6.36 5.51
CA LYS A 40 14.05 5.11 5.47
C LYS A 40 12.91 5.19 4.48
N TRP A 41 12.18 6.31 4.44
CA TRP A 41 11.16 6.53 3.43
C TRP A 41 11.75 6.60 2.03
N ARG A 42 12.85 7.32 1.83
CA ARG A 42 13.53 7.40 0.54
C ARG A 42 14.01 6.03 0.04
N SER A 43 14.47 5.16 0.93
CA SER A 43 14.85 3.78 0.56
C SER A 43 13.64 2.92 0.19
N LYS A 44 12.46 3.17 0.77
CA LYS A 44 11.26 2.37 0.53
C LYS A 44 10.44 2.86 -0.68
N TYR A 45 10.36 4.17 -0.84
CA TYR A 45 9.46 4.83 -1.79
C TYR A 45 10.19 5.73 -2.81
N GLY A 46 11.50 5.94 -2.66
CA GLY A 46 12.27 6.77 -3.58
C GLY A 46 12.29 6.19 -5.00
N GLY A 47 12.13 7.06 -5.99
CA GLY A 47 11.97 6.65 -7.40
C GLY A 47 10.57 6.12 -7.75
N MET A 48 9.65 6.04 -6.78
CA MET A 48 8.25 5.69 -7.03
C MET A 48 7.44 6.97 -7.26
N ASP A 49 6.91 7.16 -8.46
CA ASP A 49 6.07 8.32 -8.75
C ASP A 49 4.61 8.13 -8.23
N ALA A 50 3.84 9.22 -8.23
CA ALA A 50 2.46 9.22 -7.72
C ALA A 50 1.51 8.32 -8.53
N SER A 51 1.73 8.15 -9.84
CA SER A 51 0.98 7.26 -10.72
C SER A 51 1.27 5.78 -10.44
N LEU A 52 2.52 5.42 -10.15
CA LEU A 52 2.89 4.06 -9.73
C LEU A 52 2.21 3.67 -8.42
N MET A 53 2.06 4.62 -7.49
CA MET A 53 1.35 4.38 -6.22
C MET A 53 -0.17 4.35 -6.35
N ALA A 54 -0.75 5.20 -7.20
CA ALA A 54 -2.16 5.08 -7.56
C ALA A 54 -2.44 3.70 -8.16
N ARG A 55 -1.57 3.25 -9.07
CA ARG A 55 -1.67 1.92 -9.68
C ARG A 55 -1.49 0.80 -8.66
N LEU A 56 -0.57 0.93 -7.71
CA LEU A 56 -0.37 -0.05 -6.65
C LEU A 56 -1.65 -0.19 -5.79
N LYS A 57 -2.25 0.93 -5.40
CA LYS A 57 -3.48 0.92 -4.61
C LYS A 57 -4.67 0.30 -5.35
N GLU A 58 -4.81 0.62 -6.64
CA GLU A 58 -5.81 -0.04 -7.49
C GLU A 58 -5.60 -1.56 -7.54
N LEU A 59 -4.36 -2.00 -7.72
CA LEU A 59 -4.02 -3.42 -7.74
C LEU A 59 -4.29 -4.11 -6.40
N GLU A 60 -4.01 -3.44 -5.27
CA GLU A 60 -4.34 -3.95 -3.94
C GLU A 60 -5.86 -4.08 -3.72
N ASP A 61 -6.62 -3.07 -4.15
CA ASP A 61 -8.08 -3.07 -4.07
C ASP A 61 -8.70 -4.17 -4.94
N GLU A 62 -8.20 -4.33 -6.16
CA GLU A 62 -8.64 -5.39 -7.06
C GLU A 62 -8.28 -6.77 -6.52
N ASN A 63 -7.06 -6.96 -6.01
CA ASN A 63 -6.64 -8.22 -5.40
C ASN A 63 -7.53 -8.60 -4.21
N ARG A 64 -7.90 -7.62 -3.38
CA ARG A 64 -8.84 -7.84 -2.27
C ARG A 64 -10.21 -8.29 -2.77
N ARG A 65 -10.75 -7.65 -3.81
CA ARG A 65 -12.05 -8.03 -4.42
C ARG A 65 -12.00 -9.44 -5.00
N LEU A 66 -10.95 -9.75 -5.76
CA LEU A 66 -10.75 -11.07 -6.35
C LEU A 66 -10.66 -12.17 -5.28
N LYS A 67 -9.90 -11.94 -4.20
CA LYS A 67 -9.82 -12.89 -3.08
C LYS A 67 -11.17 -13.14 -2.42
N LYS A 68 -11.97 -12.08 -2.22
CA LYS A 68 -13.32 -12.20 -1.67
C LYS A 68 -14.22 -13.05 -2.57
N MET A 69 -14.28 -12.71 -3.86
CA MET A 69 -15.08 -13.46 -4.83
C MET A 69 -14.65 -14.93 -4.91
N TYR A 70 -13.35 -15.21 -4.93
CA TYR A 70 -12.83 -16.57 -4.95
C TYR A 70 -13.26 -17.36 -3.71
N ALA A 71 -13.16 -16.77 -2.52
CA ALA A 71 -13.58 -17.43 -1.28
C ALA A 71 -15.09 -17.72 -1.28
N GLU A 72 -15.91 -16.77 -1.72
CA GLU A 72 -17.37 -16.95 -1.84
C GLU A 72 -17.73 -18.06 -2.83
N GLU A 73 -17.10 -18.09 -4.00
CA GLU A 73 -17.37 -19.10 -5.01
C GLU A 73 -16.87 -20.49 -4.59
N ARG A 74 -15.72 -20.55 -3.92
CA ARG A 74 -15.18 -21.79 -3.37
C ARG A 74 -16.10 -22.38 -2.31
N LEU A 75 -16.64 -21.54 -1.42
CA LEU A 75 -17.61 -21.97 -0.41
C LEU A 75 -18.89 -22.53 -1.05
N LYS A 76 -19.44 -21.89 -2.08
CA LYS A 76 -20.61 -22.42 -2.81
C LYS A 76 -20.32 -23.79 -3.42
N ALA A 77 -19.16 -23.95 -4.06
CA ALA A 77 -18.77 -25.21 -4.67
C ALA A 77 -18.65 -26.34 -3.63
N GLU A 78 -18.14 -26.04 -2.43
CA GLU A 78 -18.05 -27.00 -1.32
C GLU A 78 -19.43 -27.41 -0.80
N ILE A 79 -20.34 -26.45 -0.61
CA ILE A 79 -21.73 -26.74 -0.21
C ILE A 79 -22.42 -27.65 -1.22
N ILE A 80 -22.27 -27.39 -2.53
CA ILE A 80 -22.86 -28.23 -3.58
C ILE A 80 -22.27 -29.63 -3.54
N LYS A 81 -20.94 -29.74 -3.39
CA LYS A 81 -20.25 -31.03 -3.29
C LYS A 81 -20.75 -31.83 -2.10
N GLU A 82 -20.82 -31.25 -0.90
CA GLU A 82 -21.35 -31.92 0.29
C GLU A 82 -22.82 -32.35 0.12
N ALA A 83 -23.65 -31.53 -0.51
CA ALA A 83 -25.05 -31.86 -0.76
C ALA A 83 -25.22 -33.04 -1.74
N LEU A 84 -24.33 -33.17 -2.72
CA LEU A 84 -24.30 -34.31 -3.64
C LEU A 84 -23.79 -35.58 -2.94
N GLU A 85 -22.74 -35.46 -2.12
CA GLU A 85 -22.17 -36.58 -1.36
C GLU A 85 -23.15 -37.13 -0.31
N LYS A 86 -24.00 -36.29 0.32
CA LYS A 86 -25.04 -36.73 1.27
C LYS A 86 -26.27 -37.36 0.61
N LYS A 87 -26.42 -37.24 -0.71
CA LYS A 87 -27.55 -37.83 -1.47
C LYS A 87 -27.21 -39.18 -2.10
N ALA A 88 -25.94 -39.58 -2.11
CA ALA A 88 -25.47 -40.90 -2.51
C ALA A 88 -25.45 -41.85 -1.31
#